data_AF-Q7B4A3-F1
#
_entry.id   AF-Q7B4A3-F1
#
_cell.length_a   1.000
_cell.length_b   1.000
_cell.length_c   1.000
_cell.angle_alpha   90.00
_cell.angle_beta   90.00
_cell.angle_gamma   90.00
#
_symmetry.space_group_name_H-M   'P 1'
#
loop_
_entity.id
_entity.type
_entity.pdbx_description
1 polymer ?
#
loop_
_entity_poly.entity_id
_entity_poly.type
_entity_poly.pdbx_seq_one_letter_code
_entity_poly.pdbx_strand_id
1 'polypeptide(L)'
;MTLLEVIIVLGIMGVVSAGVVTLAQRAIDSQNMTKAAQSLNSIQVALTQTYRGLGNYPATADATAASKLTSGLVSLGKISSDEAKNPFIGTNMNIFSFPRNAAANKAFAISVDGLTQAQCKTLITSVGDMFPYIAIKAGGAVALADLGDFENSAAAAETGVGVIKSIAPASKNLDLTNITHVEELCKGTAPFGVAFGNS
;
A
#
# COMPACT_ATOMS: atom_id res chain seq x y z
N MET A 1 -28.13 17.56 -44.49
CA MET A 1 -27.25 16.71 -43.67
C MET A 1 -27.11 15.38 -44.36
N THR A 2 -25.89 15.02 -44.73
CA THR A 2 -25.59 13.75 -45.38
C THR A 2 -25.21 12.69 -44.35
N LEU A 3 -25.47 11.42 -44.65
CA LEU A 3 -25.15 10.29 -43.77
C LEU A 3 -23.63 10.22 -43.46
N LEU A 4 -22.80 10.74 -44.37
CA LEU A 4 -21.36 10.84 -44.25
C LEU A 4 -20.91 11.83 -43.15
N GLU A 5 -21.54 13.01 -43.08
CA GLU A 5 -21.23 14.01 -42.05
C GLU A 5 -21.52 13.50 -40.64
N VAL A 6 -22.60 12.71 -40.48
CA VAL A 6 -22.99 12.15 -39.19
C VAL A 6 -21.99 11.08 -38.72
N ILE A 7 -21.46 10.25 -39.62
CA ILE A 7 -20.45 9.24 -39.29
C ILE A 7 -19.12 9.88 -38.86
N ILE A 8 -18.68 10.94 -39.54
CA ILE A 8 -17.43 11.63 -39.20
C ILE A 8 -17.54 12.29 -37.82
N VAL A 9 -18.68 12.94 -37.52
CA VAL A 9 -18.93 13.56 -36.22
C VAL A 9 -18.97 12.52 -35.10
N LEU A 10 -19.66 11.39 -35.30
CA LEU A 10 -19.66 10.27 -34.35
C LEU A 10 -18.26 9.68 -34.14
N GLY A 11 -17.48 9.55 -35.21
CA GLY A 11 -16.10 9.07 -35.15
C GLY A 11 -15.22 9.97 -34.28
N ILE A 12 -15.24 11.28 -34.50
CA ILE A 12 -14.45 12.24 -33.73
C ILE A 12 -14.89 12.28 -32.26
N MET A 13 -16.20 12.27 -31.98
CA MET A 13 -16.71 12.23 -30.60
C MET A 13 -16.31 10.93 -29.88
N GLY A 14 -16.24 9.81 -30.59
CA GLY A 14 -15.76 8.53 -30.07
C GLY A 14 -14.30 8.57 -29.61
N VAL A 15 -13.40 9.11 -30.42
CA VAL A 15 -11.97 9.21 -30.03
C VAL A 15 -11.73 10.24 -28.92
N VAL A 16 -12.45 11.38 -28.94
CA VAL A 16 -12.31 12.41 -27.90
C VAL A 16 -12.78 11.87 -26.55
N SER A 17 -13.90 11.15 -26.50
CA SER A 17 -14.41 10.55 -25.26
C SER A 17 -13.46 9.50 -24.68
N ALA A 18 -12.84 8.65 -25.51
CA ALA A 18 -11.81 7.72 -25.04
C ALA A 18 -10.55 8.44 -24.52
N GLY A 19 -10.14 9.52 -25.19
CA GLY A 19 -9.01 10.36 -24.77
C GLY A 19 -9.24 11.00 -23.40
N VAL A 20 -10.41 11.59 -23.14
CA VAL A 20 -10.69 12.25 -21.85
C VAL A 20 -10.81 11.25 -20.70
N VAL A 21 -11.35 10.05 -20.93
CA VAL A 21 -11.46 9.01 -19.88
C VAL A 21 -10.08 8.54 -19.43
N THR A 22 -9.16 8.29 -20.38
CA THR A 22 -7.80 7.84 -20.04
C THR A 22 -6.98 8.93 -19.35
N LEU A 23 -7.12 10.19 -19.77
CA LEU A 23 -6.49 11.33 -19.10
C LEU A 23 -7.04 11.53 -17.67
N ALA A 24 -8.36 11.42 -17.49
CA ALA A 24 -8.99 11.53 -16.18
C ALA A 24 -8.53 10.41 -15.24
N GLN A 25 -8.44 9.16 -15.72
CA GLN A 25 -7.96 8.04 -14.91
C GLN A 25 -6.52 8.25 -14.44
N ARG A 26 -5.60 8.68 -15.33
CA ARG A 26 -4.22 9.00 -14.93
C ARG A 26 -4.12 10.12 -13.90
N ALA A 27 -4.96 11.14 -14.03
CA ALA A 27 -5.00 12.24 -13.07
C ALA A 27 -5.51 11.78 -11.69
N ILE A 28 -6.55 10.93 -11.67
CA ILE A 28 -7.10 10.35 -10.43
C ILE A 28 -6.06 9.45 -9.76
N ASP A 29 -5.39 8.57 -10.51
CA ASP A 29 -4.33 7.71 -9.96
C ASP A 29 -3.19 8.54 -9.37
N SER A 30 -2.78 9.63 -10.02
CA SER A 30 -1.75 10.55 -9.50
C SER A 30 -2.17 11.25 -8.20
N GLN A 31 -3.41 11.73 -8.12
CA GLN A 31 -3.95 12.33 -6.90
C GLN A 31 -4.05 11.30 -5.78
N ASN A 32 -4.54 10.09 -6.08
CA ASN A 32 -4.64 8.99 -5.13
C ASN A 32 -3.27 8.55 -4.61
N MET A 33 -2.23 8.51 -5.45
CA MET A 33 -0.85 8.22 -5.02
C MET A 33 -0.32 9.28 -4.06
N THR A 34 -0.50 10.56 -4.38
CA THR A 34 -0.07 11.67 -3.52
C THR A 34 -0.77 11.61 -2.16
N LYS A 35 -2.08 11.36 -2.16
CA LYS A 35 -2.88 11.22 -0.95
C LYS A 35 -2.49 9.99 -0.13
N ALA A 36 -2.22 8.85 -0.79
CA ALA A 36 -1.76 7.64 -0.13
C ALA A 36 -0.41 7.86 0.56
N ALA A 37 0.54 8.54 -0.09
CA ALA A 37 1.83 8.88 0.49
C ALA A 37 1.71 9.76 1.74
N GLN A 38 0.89 10.81 1.68
CA GLN A 38 0.63 11.69 2.82
C GLN A 38 -0.04 10.93 3.97
N SER A 39 -1.08 10.16 3.67
CA SER A 39 -1.84 9.37 4.64
C SER A 39 -0.97 8.33 5.35
N LEU A 40 -0.16 7.58 4.60
CA LEU A 40 0.78 6.61 5.15
C LEU A 40 1.78 7.28 6.09
N ASN A 41 2.29 8.46 5.72
CA ASN A 41 3.21 9.21 6.56
C ASN A 41 2.55 9.70 7.86
N SER A 42 1.35 10.28 7.78
CA SER A 42 0.61 10.72 8.96
C SER A 42 0.31 9.57 9.91
N ILE A 43 -0.15 8.42 9.40
CA ILE A 43 -0.47 7.24 10.21
C ILE A 43 0.78 6.69 10.91
N GLN A 44 1.91 6.53 10.22
CA GLN A 44 3.12 6.01 10.86
C GLN A 44 3.64 6.93 11.96
N VAL A 45 3.56 8.25 11.76
CA VAL A 45 3.98 9.25 12.76
C VAL A 45 3.06 9.17 13.98
N ALA A 46 1.74 9.09 13.76
CA ALA A 46 0.77 8.94 14.84
C ALA A 46 0.99 7.66 15.66
N LEU A 47 1.25 6.54 14.98
CA LEU A 47 1.51 5.24 15.62
C LEU A 47 2.80 5.26 16.44
N THR A 48 3.90 5.73 15.84
CA THR A 48 5.20 5.78 16.52
C THR A 48 5.19 6.74 17.70
N GLN A 49 4.58 7.93 17.58
CA GLN A 49 4.45 8.88 18.68
C GLN A 49 3.58 8.35 19.82
N THR A 50 2.54 7.58 19.51
CA THR A 50 1.60 7.06 20.53
C THR A 50 2.16 5.83 21.24
N TYR A 51 2.77 4.90 20.51
CA TYR A 51 3.09 3.56 21.03
C TYR A 51 4.57 3.29 21.27
N ARG A 52 5.53 4.05 20.69
CA ARG A 52 6.95 3.81 20.98
C ARG A 52 7.28 4.00 22.46
N GLY A 53 6.69 5.01 23.11
CA GLY A 53 6.88 5.24 24.54
C GLY A 53 6.23 4.18 25.44
N LEU A 54 5.24 3.45 24.92
CA LEU A 54 4.56 2.35 25.61
C LEU A 54 5.29 1.01 25.42
N GLY A 55 6.19 0.94 24.43
CA GLY A 55 7.00 -0.24 24.16
C GLY A 55 6.28 -1.34 23.37
N ASN A 56 4.96 -1.28 23.15
CA ASN A 56 4.22 -2.23 22.32
C ASN A 56 3.04 -1.55 21.59
N TYR A 57 2.70 -2.09 20.43
CA TYR A 57 1.52 -1.71 19.66
C TYR A 57 0.30 -2.54 20.09
N PRO A 58 -0.94 -2.09 19.81
CA PRO A 58 -2.16 -2.82 20.17
C PRO A 58 -2.29 -4.14 19.40
N ALA A 59 -2.67 -5.23 20.07
CA ALA A 59 -2.79 -6.52 19.41
C ALA A 59 -3.91 -6.54 18.35
N THR A 60 -3.59 -7.01 17.15
CA THR A 60 -4.54 -7.12 16.03
C THR A 60 -4.52 -8.54 15.49
N ALA A 61 -5.35 -9.42 16.06
CA ALA A 61 -5.36 -10.83 15.70
C ALA A 61 -5.83 -11.09 14.26
N ASP A 62 -6.68 -10.21 13.71
CA ASP A 62 -7.26 -10.33 12.39
C ASP A 62 -7.51 -8.95 11.74
N ALA A 63 -8.01 -8.94 10.50
CA ALA A 63 -8.33 -7.72 9.76
C ALA A 63 -9.45 -6.88 10.44
N THR A 64 -10.32 -7.51 11.24
CA THR A 64 -11.37 -6.79 11.98
C THR A 64 -10.76 -5.98 13.13
N ALA A 65 -9.81 -6.56 13.85
CA ALA A 65 -9.05 -5.85 14.88
C ALA A 65 -8.16 -4.76 14.26
N ALA A 66 -7.57 -5.03 13.10
CA ALA A 66 -6.76 -4.05 12.38
C ALA A 66 -7.56 -2.82 11.91
N SER A 67 -8.76 -3.03 11.38
CA SER A 67 -9.66 -1.91 11.01
C SER A 67 -10.16 -1.14 12.24
N LYS A 68 -10.46 -1.84 13.35
CA LYS A 68 -10.83 -1.21 14.62
C LYS A 68 -9.70 -0.34 15.19
N LEU A 69 -8.45 -0.75 15.06
CA LEU A 69 -7.30 0.06 15.48
C LEU A 69 -7.25 1.37 14.68
N THR A 70 -7.42 1.31 13.36
CA THR A 70 -7.48 2.51 12.52
C THR A 70 -8.63 3.42 12.91
N SER A 71 -9.85 2.89 13.09
CA SER A 71 -10.99 3.66 13.57
C SER A 71 -10.77 4.24 14.97
N GLY A 72 -10.04 3.52 15.83
CA GLY A 72 -9.60 3.99 17.14
C GLY A 72 -8.73 5.23 17.03
N LEU A 73 -7.71 5.22 16.17
CA LEU A 73 -6.84 6.38 15.95
C LEU A 73 -7.61 7.61 15.43
N VAL A 74 -8.60 7.40 14.57
CA VAL A 74 -9.50 8.46 14.11
C VAL A 74 -10.32 9.02 15.28
N SER A 75 -10.92 8.14 16.09
CA SER A 75 -11.75 8.55 17.23
C SER A 75 -10.97 9.29 18.32
N LEU A 76 -9.68 8.99 18.45
CA LEU A 76 -8.75 9.65 19.37
C LEU A 76 -8.20 10.98 18.82
N GLY A 77 -8.57 11.36 17.60
CA GLY A 77 -8.09 12.57 16.93
C GLY A 77 -6.60 12.52 16.59
N LYS A 78 -6.00 11.32 16.52
CA LYS A 78 -4.58 11.14 16.17
C LYS A 78 -4.33 11.23 14.67
N ILE A 79 -5.34 10.83 13.89
CA ILE A 79 -5.40 10.98 12.43
C ILE A 79 -6.81 11.43 12.06
N SER A 80 -6.96 12.11 10.94
CA SER A 80 -8.28 12.43 10.39
C SER A 80 -8.91 11.21 9.71
N SER A 81 -10.24 11.25 9.54
CA SER A 81 -10.98 10.22 8.78
C SER A 81 -10.50 10.11 7.32
N ASP A 82 -10.01 11.22 6.74
CA ASP A 82 -9.53 11.24 5.37
C ASP A 82 -8.12 10.61 5.23
N GLU A 83 -7.25 10.81 6.22
CA GLU A 83 -5.94 10.16 6.30
C GLU A 83 -6.03 8.66 6.60
N ALA A 84 -7.07 8.22 7.33
CA ALA A 84 -7.29 6.81 7.60
C ALA A 84 -7.71 6.01 6.35
N LYS A 85 -8.17 6.69 5.30
CA LYS A 85 -8.84 6.10 4.16
C LYS A 85 -7.85 5.72 3.06
N ASN A 86 -7.99 4.50 2.55
CA ASN A 86 -7.31 4.05 1.35
C ASN A 86 -7.92 4.78 0.13
N PRO A 87 -7.15 5.62 -0.59
CA PRO A 87 -7.67 6.41 -1.72
C PRO A 87 -8.14 5.56 -2.90
N PHE A 88 -7.68 4.32 -3.03
CA PHE A 88 -7.95 3.45 -4.17
C PHE A 88 -9.28 2.68 -4.04
N ILE A 89 -9.67 2.32 -2.81
CA ILE A 89 -10.89 1.52 -2.55
C ILE A 89 -11.93 2.25 -1.69
N GLY A 90 -11.56 3.37 -1.08
CA GLY A 90 -12.46 4.23 -0.32
C GLY A 90 -12.81 3.75 1.10
N THR A 91 -12.24 2.64 1.56
CA THR A 91 -12.35 2.14 2.94
C THR A 91 -11.09 2.45 3.75
N ASN A 92 -11.14 2.30 5.08
CA ASN A 92 -9.97 2.53 5.92
C ASN A 92 -8.83 1.54 5.62
N MET A 93 -7.60 2.02 5.72
CA MET A 93 -6.40 1.17 5.71
C MET A 93 -6.35 0.35 7.00
N ASN A 94 -6.01 -0.93 6.90
CA ASN A 94 -5.87 -1.79 8.07
C ASN A 94 -4.49 -1.59 8.69
N ILE A 95 -4.41 -1.46 10.01
CA ILE A 95 -3.13 -1.40 10.72
C ILE A 95 -2.97 -2.68 11.52
N PHE A 96 -1.96 -3.47 11.16
CA PHE A 96 -1.62 -4.69 11.87
C PHE A 96 -0.43 -4.46 12.80
N SER A 97 -0.52 -4.93 14.03
CA SER A 97 0.64 -5.09 14.90
C SER A 97 1.19 -6.50 14.75
N PHE A 98 2.50 -6.62 14.58
CA PHE A 98 3.15 -7.90 14.32
C PHE A 98 4.49 -8.03 15.06
N PRO A 99 5.05 -9.24 15.12
CA PRO A 99 6.27 -9.50 15.89
C PRO A 99 7.51 -8.80 15.32
N ARG A 100 8.46 -8.49 16.22
CA ARG A 100 9.82 -8.09 15.89
C ARG A 100 10.78 -8.91 16.73
N ASN A 101 11.69 -9.64 16.08
CA ASN A 101 12.63 -10.54 16.72
C ASN A 101 11.96 -11.49 17.73
N ALA A 102 10.87 -12.13 17.31
CA ALA A 102 10.00 -13.00 18.12
C ALA A 102 9.26 -12.32 19.29
N ALA A 103 9.43 -11.02 19.52
CA ALA A 103 8.65 -10.26 20.48
C ALA A 103 7.34 -9.77 19.85
N ALA A 104 6.20 -10.23 20.38
CA ALA A 104 4.88 -9.90 19.84
C ALA A 104 4.56 -8.40 19.90
N ASN A 105 3.88 -7.90 18.87
CA ASN A 105 3.35 -6.53 18.77
C ASN A 105 4.40 -5.42 18.97
N LYS A 106 5.63 -5.65 18.51
CA LYS A 106 6.73 -4.67 18.59
C LYS A 106 6.91 -3.88 17.29
N ALA A 107 6.28 -4.31 16.20
CA ALA A 107 6.21 -3.60 14.94
C ALA A 107 4.74 -3.45 14.52
N PHE A 108 4.50 -2.56 13.57
CA PHE A 108 3.21 -2.39 12.92
C PHE A 108 3.38 -2.30 11.42
N ALA A 109 2.34 -2.69 10.68
CA ALA A 109 2.26 -2.56 9.23
C ALA A 109 0.93 -1.93 8.83
N ILE A 110 1.01 -0.92 7.98
CA ILE A 110 -0.14 -0.26 7.38
C ILE A 110 -0.43 -0.97 6.05
N SER A 111 -1.59 -1.59 5.94
CA SER A 111 -2.03 -2.32 4.75
C SER A 111 -2.79 -1.42 3.79
N VAL A 112 -2.32 -1.37 2.54
CA VAL A 112 -3.00 -0.76 1.41
C VAL A 112 -3.46 -1.88 0.48
N ASP A 113 -4.71 -2.28 0.65
CA ASP A 113 -5.34 -3.37 -0.10
C ASP A 113 -6.04 -2.90 -1.37
N GLY A 114 -6.36 -3.84 -2.27
CA GLY A 114 -7.18 -3.60 -3.46
C GLY A 114 -6.45 -2.89 -4.60
N LEU A 115 -5.11 -2.98 -4.63
CA LEU A 115 -4.30 -2.33 -5.65
C LEU A 115 -4.27 -3.15 -6.94
N THR A 116 -4.26 -2.44 -8.06
CA THR A 116 -3.83 -3.03 -9.34
C THR A 116 -2.31 -3.22 -9.34
N GLN A 117 -1.78 -4.02 -10.26
CA GLN A 117 -0.33 -4.23 -10.38
C GLN A 117 0.42 -2.91 -10.63
N ALA A 118 -0.11 -2.04 -11.49
CA ALA A 118 0.48 -0.73 -11.77
C ALA A 118 0.50 0.16 -10.52
N GLN A 119 -0.62 0.22 -9.79
CA GLN A 119 -0.71 0.99 -8.55
C GLN A 119 0.24 0.45 -7.47
N CYS A 120 0.34 -0.87 -7.32
CA CYS A 120 1.28 -1.51 -6.39
C CYS A 120 2.73 -1.10 -6.68
N LYS A 121 3.18 -1.19 -7.96
CA LYS A 121 4.54 -0.77 -8.35
C LYS A 121 4.78 0.70 -8.04
N THR A 122 3.90 1.58 -8.51
CA THR A 122 4.05 3.04 -8.34
C THR A 122 4.04 3.45 -6.87
N LEU A 123 3.14 2.88 -6.07
CA LEU A 123 3.05 3.19 -4.64
C LEU A 123 4.34 2.80 -3.92
N ILE A 124 4.84 1.58 -4.13
CA ILE A 124 6.08 1.10 -3.50
C ILE A 124 7.27 1.97 -3.90
N THR A 125 7.41 2.33 -5.17
CA THR A 125 8.51 3.21 -5.62
C THR A 125 8.40 4.63 -5.09
N SER A 126 7.18 5.10 -4.78
CA SER A 126 6.96 6.46 -4.28
C SER A 126 7.11 6.59 -2.78
N VAL A 127 6.72 5.57 -2.01
CA VAL A 127 6.66 5.64 -0.53
C VAL A 127 7.60 4.67 0.16
N GLY A 128 8.21 3.74 -0.57
CA GLY A 128 8.99 2.65 -0.01
C GLY A 128 10.23 3.12 0.76
N ASP A 129 10.78 4.28 0.43
CA ASP A 129 11.93 4.85 1.14
C ASP A 129 11.59 5.31 2.56
N MET A 130 10.33 5.68 2.82
CA MET A 130 9.89 6.08 4.15
C MET A 130 9.79 4.91 5.13
N PHE A 131 9.72 3.68 4.63
CA PHE A 131 9.47 2.49 5.42
C PHE A 131 10.67 1.53 5.41
N PRO A 132 11.11 1.04 6.59
CA PRO A 132 12.14 0.01 6.68
C PRO A 132 11.63 -1.39 6.33
N TYR A 133 10.30 -1.60 6.32
CA TYR A 133 9.68 -2.88 6.01
C TYR A 133 8.60 -2.74 4.94
N ILE A 134 8.64 -3.59 3.91
CA ILE A 134 7.63 -3.65 2.86
C ILE A 134 7.36 -5.12 2.52
N ALA A 135 6.08 -5.50 2.57
CA ALA A 135 5.62 -6.80 2.12
C ALA A 135 4.47 -6.67 1.12
N ILE A 136 4.41 -7.58 0.15
CA ILE A 136 3.38 -7.62 -0.90
C ILE A 136 2.64 -8.95 -0.82
N LYS A 137 1.31 -8.88 -0.75
CA LYS A 137 0.42 -10.03 -0.93
C LYS A 137 -0.23 -9.94 -2.31
N ALA A 138 -0.04 -10.96 -3.14
CA ALA A 138 -0.76 -11.11 -4.40
C ALA A 138 -2.07 -11.90 -4.20
N GLY A 139 -3.07 -11.63 -5.02
CA GLY A 139 -4.34 -12.36 -5.08
C GLY A 139 -5.26 -12.18 -3.87
N GLY A 140 -5.10 -11.12 -3.10
CA GLY A 140 -5.90 -10.90 -1.90
C GLY A 140 -5.45 -9.74 -1.02
N ALA A 141 -6.16 -9.56 0.09
CA ALA A 141 -5.79 -8.60 1.13
C ALA A 141 -4.67 -9.16 2.03
N VAL A 142 -3.91 -8.26 2.65
CA VAL A 142 -2.86 -8.63 3.62
C VAL A 142 -3.48 -9.23 4.88
N ALA A 143 -2.91 -10.35 5.34
CA ALA A 143 -3.21 -10.92 6.66
C ALA A 143 -1.98 -10.87 7.58
N LEU A 144 -2.20 -11.00 8.89
CA LEU A 144 -1.12 -11.00 9.89
C LEU A 144 -0.05 -12.07 9.60
N ALA A 145 -0.45 -13.24 9.13
CA ALA A 145 0.48 -14.33 8.79
C ALA A 145 1.39 -13.99 7.61
N ASP A 146 0.97 -13.10 6.70
CA ASP A 146 1.77 -12.67 5.56
C ASP A 146 2.90 -11.70 5.96
N LEU A 147 2.81 -11.11 7.15
CA LEU A 147 3.77 -10.12 7.66
C LEU A 147 5.01 -10.74 8.30
N GLY A 148 4.99 -12.04 8.62
CA GLY A 148 6.11 -12.70 9.29
C GLY A 148 6.60 -11.95 10.54
N ASP A 149 7.91 -11.70 10.59
CA ASP A 149 8.60 -10.92 11.62
C ASP A 149 9.35 -9.72 11.01
N PHE A 150 9.27 -8.56 11.64
CA PHE A 150 9.88 -7.32 11.14
C PHE A 150 11.42 -7.37 11.00
N GLU A 151 12.09 -8.12 11.88
CA GLU A 151 13.55 -8.17 11.97
C GLU A 151 14.14 -9.50 11.51
N ASN A 152 13.37 -10.60 11.62
CA ASN A 152 13.85 -11.93 11.24
C ASN A 152 13.42 -12.36 9.82
N SER A 153 12.47 -11.68 9.18
CA SER A 153 12.07 -12.01 7.80
C SER A 153 13.03 -11.40 6.80
N ALA A 154 13.89 -12.22 6.20
CA ALA A 154 14.78 -11.78 5.12
C ALA A 154 13.97 -11.37 3.89
N ALA A 155 14.22 -10.17 3.38
CA ALA A 155 13.62 -9.73 2.13
C ALA A 155 14.19 -10.52 0.94
N ALA A 156 13.32 -10.84 -0.02
CA ALA A 156 13.66 -11.49 -1.27
C ALA A 156 13.01 -10.74 -2.45
N ALA A 157 13.49 -9.52 -2.71
CA ALA A 157 12.92 -8.64 -3.73
C ALA A 157 12.97 -9.23 -5.15
N GLU A 158 13.86 -10.18 -5.42
CA GLU A 158 13.94 -10.90 -6.71
C GLU A 158 12.67 -11.71 -7.02
N THR A 159 11.86 -12.03 -6.01
CA THR A 159 10.63 -12.81 -6.17
C THR A 159 9.41 -11.94 -6.49
N GLY A 160 9.50 -10.63 -6.23
CA GLY A 160 8.44 -9.68 -6.54
C GLY A 160 7.20 -9.73 -5.64
N VAL A 161 7.16 -10.62 -4.65
CA VAL A 161 6.04 -10.84 -3.72
C VAL A 161 6.57 -11.25 -2.34
N GLY A 162 5.74 -11.18 -1.30
CA GLY A 162 6.18 -11.41 0.08
C GLY A 162 7.00 -10.23 0.60
N VAL A 163 7.93 -10.48 1.53
CA VAL A 163 8.79 -9.44 2.09
C VAL A 163 9.84 -9.04 1.06
N ILE A 164 9.78 -7.79 0.60
CA ILE A 164 10.70 -7.23 -0.41
C ILE A 164 11.63 -6.15 0.16
N LYS A 165 11.37 -5.69 1.39
CA LYS A 165 12.25 -4.82 2.15
C LYS A 165 12.12 -5.14 3.63
N SER A 166 13.22 -5.33 4.34
CA SER A 166 13.23 -5.42 5.81
C SER A 166 14.61 -5.06 6.36
N ILE A 167 14.71 -4.99 7.69
CA ILE A 167 15.98 -4.76 8.41
C ILE A 167 16.75 -6.07 8.69
N ALA A 168 16.25 -7.22 8.23
CA ALA A 168 16.92 -8.49 8.50
C ALA A 168 18.31 -8.53 7.83
N PRO A 169 19.36 -9.07 8.49
CA PRO A 169 20.73 -9.02 7.98
C PRO A 169 20.93 -9.72 6.64
N ALA A 170 20.14 -10.75 6.35
CA ALA A 170 20.22 -11.53 5.13
C ALA A 170 19.32 -11.00 3.99
N SER A 171 18.77 -9.80 4.15
CA SER A 171 17.79 -9.24 3.22
C SER A 171 18.39 -8.82 1.88
N LYS A 172 17.77 -9.29 0.80
CA LYS A 172 17.92 -8.73 -0.54
C LYS A 172 16.80 -7.72 -0.76
N ASN A 173 17.02 -6.53 -0.25
CA ASN A 173 16.05 -5.44 -0.33
C ASN A 173 15.80 -5.00 -1.78
N LEU A 174 14.63 -4.42 -2.02
CA LEU A 174 14.27 -3.81 -3.29
C LEU A 174 15.35 -2.80 -3.71
N ASP A 175 15.82 -2.97 -4.94
CA ASP A 175 16.86 -2.17 -5.55
C ASP A 175 16.37 -1.78 -6.96
N LEU A 176 16.13 -0.49 -7.17
CA LEU A 176 15.61 0.03 -8.43
C LEU A 176 16.65 0.06 -9.54
N THR A 177 17.94 -0.15 -9.22
CA THR A 177 19.00 -0.31 -10.23
C THR A 177 19.04 -1.72 -10.81
N ASN A 178 18.47 -2.71 -10.12
CA ASN A 178 18.37 -4.08 -10.59
C ASN A 178 17.08 -4.27 -11.40
N ILE A 179 17.23 -4.47 -12.71
CA ILE A 179 16.09 -4.61 -13.63
C ILE A 179 15.17 -5.79 -13.26
N THR A 180 15.74 -6.89 -12.75
CA THR A 180 14.96 -8.06 -12.32
C THR A 180 13.99 -7.68 -11.20
N HIS A 181 14.43 -6.85 -10.26
CA HIS A 181 13.57 -6.39 -9.16
C HIS A 181 12.43 -5.51 -9.69
N VAL A 182 12.71 -4.65 -10.67
CA VAL A 182 11.71 -3.74 -11.27
C VAL A 182 10.67 -4.49 -12.10
N GLU A 183 11.10 -5.49 -12.87
CA GLU A 183 10.23 -6.34 -13.69
C GLU A 183 9.32 -7.19 -12.81
N GLU A 184 9.91 -7.88 -11.84
CA GLU A 184 9.22 -8.82 -10.96
C GLU A 184 8.39 -8.13 -9.87
N LEU A 185 8.60 -6.85 -9.56
CA LEU A 185 7.84 -6.14 -8.51
C LEU A 185 6.32 -6.34 -8.65
N CYS A 186 5.63 -6.66 -7.56
CA CYS A 186 4.20 -6.95 -7.57
C CYS A 186 3.83 -8.07 -8.56
N LYS A 187 4.55 -9.18 -8.51
CA LYS A 187 4.28 -10.36 -9.34
C LYS A 187 3.05 -11.13 -8.84
N GLY A 188 2.23 -11.58 -9.78
CA GLY A 188 1.06 -12.41 -9.51
C GLY A 188 -0.22 -11.78 -10.07
N THR A 189 -1.36 -12.20 -9.52
CA THR A 189 -2.68 -11.72 -9.93
C THR A 189 -3.21 -10.67 -8.96
N ALA A 190 -3.86 -9.64 -9.49
CA ALA A 190 -4.61 -8.68 -8.69
C ALA A 190 -5.79 -9.36 -7.95
N PRO A 191 -6.29 -8.78 -6.84
CA PRO A 191 -5.81 -7.56 -6.19
C PRO A 191 -4.51 -7.78 -5.43
N PHE A 192 -3.69 -6.73 -5.34
CA PHE A 192 -2.51 -6.70 -4.49
C PHE A 192 -2.82 -5.96 -3.18
N GLY A 193 -2.27 -6.47 -2.09
CA GLY A 193 -2.16 -5.77 -0.81
C GLY A 193 -0.70 -5.48 -0.51
N VAL A 194 -0.38 -4.24 -0.15
CA VAL A 194 0.98 -3.85 0.23
C VAL A 194 0.98 -3.40 1.68
N ALA A 195 1.88 -3.99 2.46
CA ALA A 195 2.06 -3.69 3.88
C ALA A 195 3.33 -2.87 4.09
N PHE A 196 3.17 -1.65 4.59
CA PHE A 196 4.25 -0.73 4.92
C PHE A 196 4.51 -0.74 6.42
N GLY A 197 5.66 -1.26 6.83
CA GLY A 197 5.96 -1.54 8.23
C GLY A 197 7.02 -0.65 8.86
N ASN A 198 6.84 -0.37 10.15
CA ASN A 198 7.79 0.33 11.01
C ASN A 198 7.70 -0.22 12.45
N SER A 199 8.60 0.20 13.34
CA SER A 199 8.68 -0.25 14.74
C SER A 199 8.91 0.91 15.70
#